data_AF-A0A971TM84-F1
#
_entry.id   AF-A0A971TM84-F1
#
_cell.length_a   1.000
_cell.length_b   1.000
_cell.length_c   1.000
_cell.angle_alpha   90.00
_cell.angle_beta   90.00
_cell.angle_gamma   90.00
#
_symmetry.space_group_name_H-M   'P 1'
#
loop_
_entity.id
_entity.type
_entity.pdbx_description
1 polymer ?
#
loop_
_entity_poly.entity_id
_entity_poly.type
_entity_poly.pdbx_seq_one_letter_code
_entity_poly.pdbx_strand_id
1 'polypeptide(L)'
;MTAARLVHFPAFVDPVTFAQNVYALVGCWIWVFFLVLLAILAWTAAKMLAWRAEKEHYAIRARREKIGPDGQPYPPTGRGICAACSRTFEKVFVLPSGQKLCRDCYHRRIGRDGQ
;
A
#
# COMPACT_ATOMS: atom_id res chain seq x y z
N MET A 1 -49.22 -57.33 -29.24
CA MET A 1 -48.18 -57.04 -30.23
C MET A 1 -47.45 -55.77 -29.79
N THR A 2 -46.41 -55.94 -28.99
CA THR A 2 -45.63 -54.85 -28.40
C THR A 2 -44.23 -54.96 -28.99
N ALA A 3 -43.92 -54.08 -29.94
CA ALA A 3 -42.62 -54.01 -30.57
C ALA A 3 -41.59 -53.51 -29.54
N ALA A 4 -40.65 -54.38 -29.16
CA ALA A 4 -39.51 -54.01 -28.35
C ALA A 4 -38.62 -53.02 -29.13
N ARG A 5 -38.62 -51.75 -28.72
CA ARG A 5 -37.66 -50.75 -29.19
C ARG A 5 -36.29 -51.13 -28.63
N LEU A 6 -35.44 -51.70 -29.49
CA LEU A 6 -34.01 -51.82 -29.23
C LEU A 6 -33.44 -50.41 -29.05
N VAL A 7 -33.11 -50.06 -27.82
CA VAL A 7 -32.38 -48.83 -27.50
C VAL A 7 -30.97 -49.03 -28.06
N HIS A 8 -30.70 -48.43 -29.23
CA HIS A 8 -29.35 -48.30 -29.74
C HIS A 8 -28.55 -47.44 -28.75
N PHE A 9 -27.81 -48.11 -27.87
CA PHE A 9 -26.77 -47.45 -27.10
C PHE A 9 -25.71 -46.98 -28.11
N PRO A 10 -25.44 -45.67 -28.22
CA PRO A 10 -24.41 -45.17 -29.12
C PRO A 10 -23.08 -45.84 -28.74
N ALA A 11 -22.32 -46.21 -29.77
CA ALA A 11 -21.06 -46.94 -29.68
C ALA A 11 -20.25 -46.49 -28.46
N PHE A 12 -19.89 -47.46 -27.61
CA PHE A 12 -19.00 -47.28 -26.47
C PHE A 12 -17.81 -46.43 -26.91
N VAL A 13 -17.66 -45.26 -26.29
CA VAL A 13 -16.46 -44.44 -26.43
C VAL A 13 -15.27 -45.32 -26.03
N ASP A 14 -14.27 -45.46 -26.90
CA ASP A 14 -13.08 -46.27 -26.61
C ASP A 14 -12.49 -45.82 -25.27
N PRO A 15 -12.34 -46.72 -24.27
CA PRO A 15 -11.96 -46.35 -22.91
C PRO A 15 -10.62 -45.61 -22.86
N VAL A 16 -9.73 -45.89 -23.81
CA VAL A 16 -8.44 -45.21 -23.99
C VAL A 16 -8.63 -43.75 -24.39
N THR A 17 -9.50 -43.46 -25.37
CA THR A 17 -9.76 -42.09 -25.82
C THR A 17 -10.47 -41.26 -24.75
N PHE A 18 -11.38 -41.90 -23.99
CA PHE A 18 -12.05 -41.25 -22.87
C PHE A 18 -11.04 -40.86 -21.78
N ALA A 19 -10.18 -41.78 -21.35
CA ALA A 19 -9.15 -41.48 -20.35
C ALA A 19 -8.21 -40.35 -20.81
N GLN A 20 -7.76 -40.39 -22.07
CA GLN A 20 -6.89 -39.35 -22.64
C GLN A 20 -7.56 -37.97 -22.61
N ASN A 21 -8.83 -37.87 -22.97
CA ASN A 21 -9.58 -36.61 -22.92
C ASN A 21 -9.73 -36.10 -21.48
N VAL A 22 -9.99 -36.99 -20.52
CA VAL A 22 -10.08 -36.64 -19.10
C VAL A 22 -8.74 -36.11 -18.58
N TYR A 23 -7.62 -36.77 -18.88
CA TYR A 23 -6.29 -36.29 -18.50
C TYR A 23 -5.96 -34.94 -19.13
N ALA A 24 -6.30 -34.73 -20.39
CA ALA A 24 -6.10 -33.44 -21.06
C ALA A 24 -6.92 -32.31 -20.40
N LEU A 25 -8.17 -32.58 -20.04
CA LEU A 25 -9.02 -31.61 -19.35
C LEU A 25 -8.50 -31.28 -17.95
N VAL A 26 -8.12 -32.28 -17.18
CA VAL A 26 -7.55 -32.09 -15.83
C VAL A 26 -6.22 -31.33 -15.92
N GLY A 27 -5.34 -31.70 -16.85
CA GLY A 27 -4.08 -31.00 -17.09
C GLY A 27 -4.28 -29.54 -17.48
N CYS A 28 -5.25 -29.27 -18.36
CA CYS A 28 -5.63 -27.91 -18.77
C CYS A 28 -6.10 -27.09 -17.55
N TRP A 29 -6.95 -27.66 -16.70
CA TRP A 29 -7.43 -27.00 -15.48
C TRP A 29 -6.32 -26.67 -14.50
N ILE A 30 -5.41 -27.63 -14.25
CA ILE A 30 -4.24 -27.42 -13.39
C ILE A 30 -3.39 -26.28 -13.94
N TRP A 31 -3.15 -26.27 -15.25
CA TRP A 31 -2.33 -25.25 -15.90
C TRP A 31 -2.96 -23.85 -15.81
N VAL A 32 -4.27 -23.74 -16.08
CA VAL A 32 -5.04 -22.49 -15.91
C VAL A 32 -4.99 -22.01 -14.46
N PHE A 33 -5.12 -22.91 -13.49
CA PHE A 33 -5.01 -22.57 -12.07
C PHE A 33 -3.64 -21.94 -11.74
N PHE A 34 -2.54 -22.55 -12.21
CA PHE A 34 -1.20 -22.00 -11.99
C PHE A 34 -1.01 -20.65 -12.67
N LEU A 35 -1.55 -20.44 -13.88
CA LEU A 35 -1.50 -19.13 -14.54
C LEU A 35 -2.22 -18.05 -13.74
N VAL A 36 -3.43 -18.36 -13.22
CA VAL A 36 -4.19 -17.41 -12.38
C VAL A 36 -3.41 -17.09 -11.10
N LEU A 37 -2.83 -18.11 -10.46
CA LEU A 37 -2.01 -17.93 -9.27
C LEU A 37 -0.79 -17.03 -9.55
N LEU A 38 -0.08 -17.26 -10.66
CA LEU A 38 1.04 -16.41 -11.08
C LEU A 38 0.60 -14.97 -11.38
N ALA A 39 -0.55 -14.78 -12.01
CA ALA A 39 -1.09 -13.44 -12.28
C ALA A 39 -1.40 -12.68 -10.99
N ILE A 40 -1.97 -13.35 -9.97
CA ILE A 40 -2.23 -12.76 -8.65
C ILE A 40 -0.92 -12.38 -7.95
N LEU A 41 0.09 -13.26 -8.00
CA LEU A 41 1.41 -12.97 -7.42
C LEU A 41 2.10 -11.79 -8.12
N ALA A 42 2.05 -11.74 -9.45
CA ALA A 42 2.59 -10.62 -10.22
C ALA A 42 1.88 -9.30 -9.89
N TRP A 43 0.54 -9.32 -9.81
CA TRP A 43 -0.27 -8.16 -9.45
C TRP A 43 0.05 -7.63 -8.04
N THR A 44 0.12 -8.53 -7.05
CA THR A 44 0.43 -8.16 -5.67
C THR A 44 1.86 -7.62 -5.53
N ALA A 45 2.84 -8.23 -6.22
CA ALA A 45 4.19 -7.73 -6.28
C ALA A 45 4.26 -6.32 -6.91
N ALA A 46 3.56 -6.10 -8.03
CA ALA A 46 3.49 -4.79 -8.68
C ALA A 46 2.89 -3.71 -7.76
N LYS A 47 1.77 -4.02 -7.08
CA LYS A 47 1.16 -3.14 -6.07
C LYS A 47 2.12 -2.81 -4.93
N MET A 48 2.85 -3.80 -4.41
CA MET A 48 3.80 -3.61 -3.32
C MET A 48 4.97 -2.71 -3.74
N LEU A 49 5.48 -2.89 -4.97
CA LEU A 49 6.55 -2.05 -5.51
C LEU A 49 6.09 -0.62 -5.74
N ALA A 50 4.86 -0.43 -6.27
CA ALA A 50 4.27 0.90 -6.42
C ALA A 50 4.16 1.63 -5.07
N TRP A 51 3.69 0.95 -4.02
CA TRP A 51 3.61 1.52 -2.67
C TRP A 51 4.97 1.81 -2.05
N ARG A 52 6.00 0.99 -2.33
CA ARG A 52 7.37 1.26 -1.87
C ARG A 52 7.93 2.52 -2.53
N ALA A 53 7.74 2.69 -3.82
CA ALA A 53 8.17 3.89 -4.55
C ALA A 53 7.48 5.16 -4.00
N GLU A 54 6.18 5.10 -3.71
CA GLU A 54 5.48 6.22 -3.09
C GLU A 54 6.01 6.55 -1.69
N LYS A 55 6.27 5.55 -0.84
CA LYS A 55 6.80 5.76 0.51
C LYS A 55 8.12 6.52 0.52
N GLU A 56 8.99 6.28 -0.46
CA GLU A 56 10.27 6.98 -0.55
C GLU A 56 10.07 8.49 -0.80
N HIS A 57 9.14 8.85 -1.68
CA HIS A 57 8.78 10.25 -1.90
C HIS A 57 8.18 10.91 -0.64
N TYR A 58 7.32 10.22 0.09
CA TYR A 58 6.79 10.73 1.37
C TYR A 58 7.85 10.84 2.45
N ALA A 59 8.81 9.90 2.52
CA ALA A 59 9.91 9.95 3.47
C ALA A 59 10.83 11.15 3.21
N ILE A 60 11.13 11.46 1.95
CA ILE A 60 11.92 12.63 1.56
C ILE A 60 11.17 13.93 1.92
N ARG A 61 9.86 14.01 1.63
CA ARG A 61 9.03 15.18 2.01
C ARG A 61 8.95 15.34 3.52
N ALA A 62 8.66 14.26 4.25
CA ALA A 62 8.62 14.28 5.71
C ALA A 62 9.99 14.63 6.32
N ARG A 63 11.10 14.24 5.69
CA ARG A 63 12.45 14.63 6.13
C ARG A 63 12.69 16.13 5.91
N ARG A 64 12.26 16.68 4.77
CA ARG A 64 12.32 18.13 4.50
C ARG A 64 11.43 18.93 5.44
N GLU A 65 10.24 18.44 5.79
CA GLU A 65 9.34 19.10 6.73
C GLU A 65 9.84 19.03 8.19
N LYS A 66 10.70 18.05 8.51
CA LYS A 66 11.29 17.88 9.85
C LYS A 66 12.54 18.71 10.08
N ILE A 67 13.19 19.24 9.04
CA ILE A 67 14.38 20.06 9.18
C ILE A 67 13.94 21.53 9.20
N GLY A 68 14.26 22.23 10.29
CA GLY A 68 14.04 23.65 10.46
C GLY A 68 14.94 24.50 9.56
N PRO A 69 14.68 25.81 9.45
CA PRO A 69 15.50 26.71 8.63
C PRO A 69 16.97 26.75 9.07
N ASP A 70 17.25 26.39 10.32
CA ASP A 70 18.59 26.42 10.92
C ASP A 70 19.33 25.07 10.79
N GLY A 71 18.81 24.15 9.97
CA GLY A 71 19.38 22.82 9.77
C GLY A 71 19.15 21.83 10.93
N GLN A 72 18.60 22.29 12.05
CA GLN A 72 18.23 21.47 13.20
C GLN A 72 16.84 20.84 13.01
N PRO A 73 16.58 19.63 13.55
CA PRO A 73 15.24 19.06 13.53
C PRO A 73 14.25 19.93 14.31
N TYR A 74 13.04 20.12 13.79
CA TYR A 74 12.00 20.86 14.50
C TYR A 74 11.75 20.22 15.88
N PRO A 75 11.62 21.02 16.95
CA PRO A 75 11.30 20.52 18.26
C PRO A 75 9.92 19.85 18.29
N PRO A 76 9.64 19.00 19.30
CA PRO A 76 8.36 18.33 19.43
C PRO A 76 7.20 19.33 19.39
N THR A 77 6.13 18.93 18.70
CA THR A 77 4.94 19.78 18.55
C THR A 77 3.81 19.28 19.43
N GLY A 78 3.02 20.21 19.95
CA GLY A 78 1.82 19.93 20.73
C GLY A 78 0.73 20.95 20.45
N ARG A 79 -0.37 20.87 21.20
CA ARG A 79 -1.46 21.85 21.19
C ARG A 79 -1.31 22.83 22.35
N GLY A 80 -1.66 24.09 22.13
CA GLY A 80 -1.69 25.08 23.21
C GLY A 80 -1.58 26.52 22.76
N ILE A 81 -1.31 27.39 23.74
CA ILE A 81 -1.19 28.83 23.57
C ILE A 81 0.28 29.18 23.29
N CYS A 82 0.52 30.03 22.30
CA CYS A 82 1.84 30.58 22.01
C CYS A 82 2.24 31.60 23.08
N ALA A 83 3.41 31.43 23.70
CA ALA A 83 3.93 32.33 24.74
C ALA A 83 4.29 33.74 24.22
N ALA A 84 4.49 33.91 22.91
CA ALA A 84 4.89 35.20 22.33
C ALA A 84 3.71 36.04 21.81
N CYS A 85 2.68 35.40 21.22
CA CYS A 85 1.53 36.11 20.66
C CYS A 85 0.21 35.81 21.38
N SER A 86 0.24 34.98 22.42
CA SER A 86 -0.90 34.64 23.29
C SER A 86 -2.12 34.04 22.59
N ARG A 87 -1.98 33.57 21.34
CA ARG A 87 -3.04 32.90 20.57
C ARG A 87 -2.95 31.38 20.71
N THR A 88 -4.09 30.71 20.63
CA THR A 88 -4.19 29.24 20.62
C THR A 88 -3.94 28.69 19.22
N PHE A 89 -3.10 27.68 19.12
CA PHE A 89 -2.84 26.97 17.86
C PHE A 89 -2.90 25.46 18.08
N GLU A 90 -3.34 24.73 17.05
CA GLU A 90 -3.31 23.27 17.05
C GLU A 90 -1.90 22.70 16.99
N LYS A 91 -0.94 23.50 16.52
CA LYS A 91 0.46 23.11 16.40
C LYS A 91 1.36 24.22 16.93
N VAL A 92 1.91 24.00 18.13
CA VAL A 92 2.94 24.82 18.77
C VAL A 92 4.20 23.99 19.00
N PHE A 93 5.35 24.62 18.81
CA PHE A 93 6.67 24.06 19.06
C PHE A 93 7.02 24.18 20.55
N VAL A 94 7.38 23.07 21.19
CA VAL A 94 7.78 23.02 22.61
C VAL A 94 9.30 23.08 22.69
N LEU A 95 9.83 24.19 23.17
CA LEU A 95 11.27 24.37 23.34
C LEU A 95 11.78 23.63 24.58
N PRO A 96 13.09 23.31 24.67
CA PRO A 96 13.70 22.71 25.87
C PRO A 96 13.49 23.54 27.14
N SER A 97 13.31 24.86 27.00
CA SER A 97 12.95 25.76 28.10
C SER A 97 11.51 25.61 28.61
N GLY A 98 10.70 24.73 28.00
CA GLY A 98 9.28 24.54 28.31
C GLY A 98 8.35 25.57 27.65
N GLN A 99 8.90 26.59 26.96
CA GLN A 99 8.10 27.57 26.24
C GLN A 99 7.43 26.96 25.00
N LYS A 100 6.20 27.38 24.74
CA LYS A 100 5.42 27.00 23.55
C LYS A 100 5.38 28.16 22.56
N LEU A 101 5.82 27.97 21.32
CA LEU A 101 5.80 29.00 20.28
C LEU A 101 5.02 28.52 19.06
N CYS A 102 4.22 29.41 18.45
CA CYS A 102 3.66 29.13 17.12
C CYS A 102 4.75 29.18 16.06
N ARG A 103 4.45 28.67 14.85
CA ARG A 103 5.40 28.61 13.74
C ARG A 103 6.05 29.96 13.42
N ASP A 104 5.26 31.01 13.30
CA ASP A 104 5.78 32.34 12.91
C ASP A 104 6.66 32.97 14.00
N CYS A 105 6.30 32.78 15.26
CA CYS A 105 7.09 33.28 16.39
C CYS A 105 8.37 32.46 16.59
N TYR A 106 8.33 31.15 16.32
CA TYR A 106 9.50 30.29 16.34
C TYR A 106 10.51 30.70 15.25
N HIS A 107 10.06 30.85 14.00
CA HIS A 107 10.94 31.33 12.92
C HIS A 107 11.53 32.72 13.18
N ARG A 108 10.73 33.67 13.68
CA ARG A 108 11.22 35.01 14.07
C ARG A 108 12.20 35.01 15.24
N ARG A 109 12.18 33.96 16.08
CA ARG A 109 13.13 33.82 17.18
C ARG A 109 14.47 33.32 16.65
N ILE A 110 14.48 32.23 15.89
CA ILE A 110 15.75 31.63 15.47
C ILE A 110 16.45 32.48 14.40
N GLY A 111 15.68 33.16 13.53
CA GLY A 111 16.24 34.14 12.60
C GLY A 111 16.88 35.37 13.27
N ARG A 112 16.62 35.64 14.55
CA ARG A 112 17.31 36.69 15.33
C ARG A 112 18.58 36.21 16.00
N ASP A 113 18.67 34.92 16.30
CA ASP A 113 19.82 34.32 17.01
C ASP A 113 20.95 33.92 16.03
N GLY A 114 20.73 34.04 14.71
CA GLY A 114 21.68 33.72 13.64
C GLY A 114 22.32 34.92 12.94
N GLN A 115 22.16 36.14 13.46
CA GLN A 115 22.93 37.34 13.08
C GLN A 115 23.97 37.64 14.16
#